data_AF-A0A0T6B624-F1
#
_entry.id   AF-A0A0T6B624-F1
#
_cell.length_a   1.000
_cell.length_b   1.000
_cell.length_c   1.000
_cell.angle_alpha   90.00
_cell.angle_beta   90.00
_cell.angle_gamma   90.00
#
_symmetry.space_group_name_H-M   'P 1'
#
loop_
_entity.id
_entity.type
_entity.pdbx_description
1 polymer ?
#
loop_
_entity_poly.entity_id
_entity_poly.type
_entity_poly.pdbx_seq_one_letter_code
_entity_poly.pdbx_strand_id
1 'polypeptide(L)'
;MLQSHQAILYDVHAGAIGIEVKQINDFAIETYSASLVQFQISSLFLTILNVQPPGKFPWDSTQIQEIIDREDPLLILGDFSNLTNDLNDSMHKIKHLEAILPFKANTTYSNLKLKYSDNIFVNTSARTFLTGLWGVVRQGLTHLAIPNGWNWGGPVSPHCPLWTELYIGRIKQYGSL
;
A
#
# COMPACT_ATOMS: atom_id res chain seq x y z
N MET A 1 0.57 -17.74 18.03
CA MET A 1 0.18 -16.55 17.24
C MET A 1 1.36 -16.24 16.35
N LEU A 2 1.27 -16.46 15.03
CA LEU A 2 2.36 -16.10 14.12
C LEU A 2 2.47 -14.58 14.14
N GLN A 3 3.62 -14.03 14.52
CA GLN A 3 3.90 -12.62 14.30
C GLN A 3 3.87 -12.38 12.79
N SER A 4 2.94 -11.56 12.31
CA SER A 4 2.96 -11.09 10.93
C SER A 4 4.15 -10.16 10.78
N HIS A 5 5.22 -10.65 10.18
CA HIS A 5 6.31 -9.79 9.75
C HIS A 5 5.81 -9.00 8.54
N GLN A 6 5.65 -7.70 8.71
CA GLN A 6 5.50 -6.81 7.57
C GLN A 6 6.81 -6.80 6.81
N ALA A 7 6.73 -6.91 5.49
CA ALA A 7 7.87 -6.88 4.62
C ALA A 7 7.51 -6.06 3.38
N ILE A 8 8.47 -5.30 2.87
CA ILE A 8 8.39 -4.68 1.56
C ILE A 8 9.40 -5.37 0.66
N LEU A 9 8.90 -5.99 -0.40
CA LEU A 9 9.72 -6.60 -1.44
C LEU A 9 9.89 -5.59 -2.57
N TYR A 10 11.13 -5.43 -3.03
CA TYR A 10 11.48 -4.53 -4.11
C TYR A 10 12.61 -5.15 -4.97
N ASP A 11 12.65 -4.77 -6.25
CA ASP A 11 13.67 -5.26 -7.19
C ASP A 11 14.82 -4.24 -7.32
N VAL A 12 16.01 -4.65 -6.89
CA VAL A 12 17.25 -3.86 -6.95
C VAL A 12 17.93 -3.89 -8.33
N HIS A 13 17.52 -4.80 -9.22
CA HIS A 13 18.17 -5.07 -10.50
C HIS A 13 17.29 -4.73 -11.71
N ALA A 14 16.18 -4.01 -11.52
CA ALA A 14 15.37 -3.49 -12.62
C ALA A 14 16.20 -2.48 -13.45
N GLY A 15 16.93 -2.97 -14.46
CA GLY A 15 17.99 -2.30 -15.21
C GLY A 15 17.63 -1.03 -16.00
N ALA A 16 16.50 -0.39 -15.70
CA ALA A 16 16.06 0.88 -16.28
C ALA A 16 15.53 1.90 -15.26
N ILE A 17 15.14 1.48 -14.06
CA ILE A 17 14.53 2.34 -13.03
C ILE A 17 15.34 2.10 -11.76
N GLY A 18 16.37 2.92 -11.52
CA GLY A 18 17.19 2.79 -10.32
C GLY A 18 16.33 2.99 -9.07
N ILE A 19 15.99 1.90 -8.38
CA ILE A 19 15.30 1.88 -7.10
C ILE A 19 16.34 1.57 -6.03
N GLU A 20 16.46 2.45 -5.06
CA GLU A 20 17.35 2.30 -3.92
C GLU A 20 16.58 2.55 -2.63
N VAL A 21 16.74 1.68 -1.63
CA VAL A 21 16.22 1.95 -0.30
C VAL A 21 17.17 2.87 0.44
N LYS A 22 16.65 4.02 0.88
CA LYS A 22 17.40 5.00 1.67
C LYS A 22 17.26 4.78 3.16
N GLN A 23 16.07 4.41 3.59
CA GLN A 23 15.78 4.22 5.00
C GLN A 23 14.66 3.21 5.19
N ILE A 24 14.81 2.36 6.20
CA ILE A 24 13.76 1.48 6.71
C ILE A 24 13.62 1.78 8.20
N ASN A 25 12.40 2.13 8.61
CA ASN A 25 12.04 2.28 10.02
C ASN A 25 10.85 1.38 10.30
N ASP A 26 11.08 0.32 11.06
CA ASP A 26 10.00 -0.49 11.64
C ASP A 26 9.64 0.09 13.00
N PHE A 27 8.35 0.29 13.25
CA PHE A 27 7.86 0.80 14.53
C PHE A 27 6.47 0.25 14.86
N ALA A 28 6.08 0.45 16.12
CA ALA A 28 4.72 0.22 16.55
C ALA A 28 3.95 1.54 16.53
N ILE A 29 2.81 1.58 15.86
CA ILE A 29 1.79 2.61 16.04
C ILE A 29 0.81 2.04 17.05
N GLU A 30 0.81 2.55 18.28
CA GLU A 30 0.03 1.99 19.38
C GLU A 30 0.31 0.48 19.58
N THR A 31 -0.59 -0.39 19.11
CA THR A 31 -0.47 -1.86 19.20
C THR A 31 -0.17 -2.54 17.88
N TYR A 32 0.04 -1.76 16.81
CA TYR A 32 0.14 -2.25 15.43
C TYR A 32 1.56 -2.15 14.92
N SER A 33 2.06 -3.20 14.28
CA SER A 33 3.30 -3.09 13.52
C SER A 33 3.10 -2.23 12.28
N ALA A 34 4.08 -1.40 11.97
CA ALA A 34 4.16 -0.60 10.77
C ALA A 34 5.60 -0.57 10.26
N SER A 35 5.76 -0.54 8.93
CA SER A 35 7.04 -0.33 8.28
C SER A 35 6.97 0.94 7.43
N LEU A 36 7.83 1.91 7.72
CA LEU A 36 8.00 3.11 6.91
C LEU A 36 9.33 3.01 6.17
N VAL A 37 9.25 2.99 4.85
CA VAL A 37 10.42 2.83 3.98
C VAL A 37 10.49 3.99 3.00
N GLN A 38 11.67 4.59 2.91
CA GLN A 38 11.94 5.62 1.93
C GLN A 38 12.74 5.03 0.77
N PHE A 39 12.19 5.13 -0.42
CA PHE A 39 12.80 4.75 -1.68
C PHE A 39 13.29 5.98 -2.43
N GLN A 40 14.48 5.90 -3.01
CA GLN A 40 14.85 6.75 -4.13
C GLN A 40 14.57 5.99 -5.42
N ILE A 41 13.74 6.56 -6.29
CA ILE A 41 13.39 6.02 -7.59
C ILE A 41 13.78 7.08 -8.64
N SER A 42 14.95 6.92 -9.27
CA SER A 42 15.54 7.97 -10.11
C SER A 42 15.71 9.29 -9.31
N SER A 43 14.97 10.35 -9.65
CA SER A 43 14.95 11.63 -8.92
C SER A 43 13.83 11.75 -7.88
N LEU A 44 12.94 10.76 -7.79
CA LEU A 44 11.83 10.76 -6.84
C LEU A 44 12.27 10.16 -5.50
N PHE A 45 12.00 10.86 -4.40
CA PHE A 45 12.01 10.26 -3.06
C PHE A 45 10.57 9.91 -2.69
N LEU A 46 10.31 8.62 -2.52
CA LEU A 46 8.98 8.08 -2.25
C LEU A 46 8.99 7.40 -0.89
N THR A 47 8.12 7.87 0.00
CA THR A 47 7.91 7.26 1.30
C THR A 47 6.72 6.30 1.22
N ILE A 48 6.90 5.06 1.69
CA ILE A 48 5.85 4.04 1.75
C ILE A 48 5.67 3.64 3.20
N LEU A 49 4.44 3.78 3.70
CA LEU A 49 3.99 3.27 4.98
C LEU A 49 3.14 2.02 4.76
N ASN A 50 3.67 0.85 5.09
CA ASN A 50 2.93 -0.41 5.08
C ASN A 50 2.31 -0.67 6.46
N VAL A 51 1.01 -0.89 6.50
CA VAL A 51 0.25 -1.05 7.74
C VAL A 51 -0.72 -2.23 7.65
N GLN A 52 -0.92 -2.91 8.77
CA GLN A 52 -1.94 -3.94 8.90
C GLN A 52 -2.70 -3.71 10.21
N PRO A 53 -3.72 -2.83 10.21
CA PRO A 53 -4.51 -2.61 11.40
C PRO A 53 -5.43 -3.81 11.65
N PRO A 54 -5.35 -4.50 12.81
CA PRO A 54 -6.31 -5.51 13.22
C PRO A 54 -7.69 -4.91 13.59
N GLY A 55 -7.80 -3.57 13.61
CA GLY A 55 -9.00 -2.82 14.01
C GLY A 55 -9.15 -1.50 13.26
N LYS A 56 -9.70 -0.48 13.92
CA LYS A 56 -9.77 0.89 13.37
C LYS A 56 -8.36 1.47 13.31
N PHE A 57 -7.93 1.90 12.12
CA PHE A 57 -6.63 2.52 11.96
C PHE A 57 -6.55 3.84 12.75
N PRO A 58 -5.48 4.10 13.53
CA PRO A 58 -5.39 5.24 14.45
C PRO A 58 -5.01 6.52 13.70
N TRP A 59 -5.90 6.99 12.81
CA TRP A 59 -5.69 8.20 12.02
C TRP A 59 -5.34 9.42 12.88
N ASP A 60 -5.87 9.52 14.10
CA ASP A 60 -5.66 10.65 15.02
C ASP A 60 -4.35 10.58 15.83
N SER A 61 -3.58 9.48 15.72
CA SER A 61 -2.34 9.37 16.49
C SER A 61 -1.32 10.41 16.00
N THR A 62 -0.63 11.06 16.95
CA THR A 62 0.36 12.11 16.64
C THR A 62 1.41 11.61 15.65
N GLN A 63 1.88 10.38 15.82
CA GLN A 63 2.85 9.75 14.93
C GLN A 63 2.34 9.58 13.49
N ILE A 64 1.05 9.25 13.31
CA ILE A 64 0.46 9.15 11.97
C ILE A 64 0.24 10.52 11.35
N GLN A 65 -0.24 11.50 12.12
CA GLN A 65 -0.39 12.86 11.63
C GLN A 65 0.95 13.46 11.19
N GLU A 66 2.02 13.26 11.97
CA GLU A 66 3.39 13.65 11.59
C GLU A 66 3.91 12.99 10.30
N ILE A 67 3.40 11.81 9.94
CA ILE A 67 3.73 11.15 8.68
C ILE A 67 2.86 11.70 7.54
N ILE A 68 1.56 11.89 7.77
CA ILE A 68 0.59 12.35 6.76
C ILE A 68 0.84 13.81 6.36
N ASP A 69 1.23 14.66 7.32
CA ASP A 69 1.43 16.10 7.12
C ASP A 69 2.75 16.43 6.40
N ARG A 70 3.56 15.41 6.07
CA ARG A 70 4.77 15.63 5.30
C ARG A 70 4.47 16.04 3.86
N GLU A 71 5.31 16.91 3.33
CA GLU A 71 5.20 17.38 1.94
C GLU A 71 5.80 16.40 0.92
N ASP A 72 6.64 15.45 1.34
CA ASP A 72 7.23 14.47 0.44
C ASP A 72 6.19 13.44 -0.06
N PRO A 73 6.36 12.89 -1.27
CA PRO A 73 5.48 11.86 -1.81
C PRO A 73 5.32 10.67 -0.86
N LEU A 74 4.08 10.45 -0.39
CA LEU A 74 3.72 9.40 0.57
C LEU A 74 2.66 8.46 -0.01
N LEU A 75 2.91 7.15 0.12
CA LEU A 75 1.94 6.08 -0.06
C LEU A 75 1.68 5.39 1.29
N ILE A 76 0.42 5.11 1.61
CA ILE A 76 0.04 4.28 2.75
C ILE A 76 -0.71 3.05 2.21
N LEU A 77 -0.19 1.86 2.51
CA LEU A 77 -0.66 0.58 1.97
C LEU A 77 -1.17 -0.30 3.12
N GLY A 78 -2.28 -0.99 2.92
CA GLY A 78 -2.76 -1.93 3.92
C GLY A 78 -4.19 -2.40 3.76
N ASP A 79 -4.63 -3.20 4.73
CA ASP A 79 -6.03 -3.61 4.91
C ASP A 79 -6.81 -2.52 5.66
N PHE A 80 -7.75 -1.87 4.98
CA PHE A 80 -8.62 -0.84 5.57
C PHE A 80 -10.09 -1.29 5.64
N SER A 81 -10.35 -2.60 5.70
CA SER A 81 -11.71 -3.16 5.76
C SER A 81 -12.54 -2.58 6.91
N ASN A 82 -11.89 -2.35 8.07
CA ASN A 82 -12.52 -1.75 9.24
C ASN A 82 -12.83 -0.25 9.11
N LEU A 83 -12.27 0.45 8.11
CA LEU A 83 -12.53 1.87 7.86
C LEU A 83 -13.95 2.09 7.31
N THR A 84 -14.48 1.13 6.54
CA THR A 84 -15.73 1.31 5.78
C THR A 84 -16.98 1.45 6.64
N ASN A 85 -16.93 1.01 7.91
CA ASN A 85 -18.03 1.17 8.85
C ASN A 85 -18.17 2.61 9.37
N ASP A 86 -17.09 3.40 9.33
CA ASP A 86 -16.98 4.74 9.94
C ASP A 86 -16.49 5.82 8.93
N LEU A 87 -16.70 5.61 7.63
CA LEU A 87 -16.19 6.51 6.57
C LEU A 87 -16.52 7.98 6.83
N ASN A 88 -17.75 8.29 7.26
CA ASN A 88 -18.18 9.66 7.54
C ASN A 88 -17.39 10.33 8.69
N ASP A 89 -16.97 9.56 9.70
CA ASP A 89 -16.21 10.06 10.86
C ASP A 89 -14.71 10.18 10.54
N SER A 90 -14.21 9.35 9.62
CA SER A 90 -12.79 9.29 9.26
C SER A 90 -12.41 10.21 8.10
N MET A 91 -13.37 10.64 7.26
CA MET A 91 -13.09 11.45 6.08
C MET A 91 -12.40 12.80 6.41
N HIS A 92 -12.73 13.41 7.55
CA HIS A 92 -12.09 14.67 7.95
C HIS A 92 -10.63 14.50 8.40
N LYS A 93 -10.23 13.28 8.77
CA LYS A 93 -8.91 12.91 9.32
C LYS A 93 -7.92 12.53 8.23
N ILE A 94 -8.42 12.18 7.05
CA ILE A 94 -7.63 11.85 5.86
C ILE A 94 -7.68 12.96 4.80
N LYS A 95 -7.96 14.21 5.17
CA LYS A 95 -8.22 15.32 4.23
C LYS A 95 -7.14 15.54 3.17
N HIS A 96 -5.89 15.19 3.47
CA HIS A 96 -4.76 15.32 2.54
C HIS A 96 -4.44 14.03 1.80
N LEU A 97 -5.18 12.96 2.08
CA LEU A 97 -5.01 11.65 1.46
C LEU A 97 -6.17 11.33 0.53
N GLU A 98 -5.84 10.74 -0.61
CA GLU A 98 -6.79 10.18 -1.57
C GLU A 98 -6.63 8.67 -1.63
N ALA A 99 -7.74 7.94 -1.51
CA ALA A 99 -7.77 6.51 -1.75
C ALA A 99 -7.72 6.23 -3.26
N ILE A 100 -6.80 5.37 -3.70
CA ILE A 100 -6.70 4.98 -5.12
C ILE A 100 -7.90 4.11 -5.51
N LEU A 101 -8.27 3.15 -4.66
CA LEU A 101 -9.44 2.33 -4.91
C LEU A 101 -10.68 2.98 -4.31
N PRO A 102 -11.84 2.95 -5.01
CA PRO A 102 -13.10 3.31 -4.40
C PRO A 102 -13.40 2.41 -3.18
N PHE A 103 -13.89 2.97 -2.07
CA PHE A 103 -14.22 2.19 -0.85
C PHE A 103 -15.29 1.09 -1.02
N LYS A 104 -16.00 1.09 -2.16
CA LYS A 104 -16.94 0.03 -2.56
C LYS A 104 -16.26 -1.15 -3.28
N ALA A 105 -15.01 -0.99 -3.72
CA ALA A 105 -14.24 -2.05 -4.33
C ALA A 105 -14.00 -3.15 -3.29
N ASN A 106 -14.34 -4.39 -3.65
CA ASN A 106 -14.07 -5.53 -2.78
C ASN A 106 -12.75 -6.16 -3.20
N THR A 107 -11.79 -6.20 -2.29
CA THR A 107 -10.44 -6.73 -2.54
C THR A 107 -10.31 -8.19 -2.10
N THR A 108 -11.39 -8.86 -1.72
CA THR A 108 -11.40 -10.30 -1.48
C THR A 108 -11.06 -11.11 -2.72
N TYR A 109 -10.39 -12.26 -2.51
CA TYR A 109 -10.27 -13.32 -3.52
C TYR A 109 -11.61 -14.02 -3.76
N SER A 110 -12.43 -14.20 -2.72
CA SER A 110 -13.66 -14.98 -2.78
C SER A 110 -14.90 -14.10 -2.84
N ASN A 111 -15.79 -14.33 -3.82
CA ASN A 111 -17.08 -13.63 -3.95
C ASN A 111 -18.13 -14.05 -2.89
N LEU A 112 -17.74 -14.82 -1.86
CA LEU A 112 -18.57 -15.08 -0.69
C LEU A 112 -18.78 -13.79 0.11
N LYS A 113 -19.69 -13.79 1.09
CA LYS A 113 -20.13 -12.62 1.89
C LYS A 113 -19.02 -11.78 2.58
N LEU A 114 -17.76 -12.17 2.46
CA LEU A 114 -16.61 -11.44 2.99
C LEU A 114 -16.30 -10.23 2.09
N LYS A 115 -16.13 -9.08 2.73
CA LYS A 115 -15.72 -7.85 2.06
C LYS A 115 -14.41 -7.38 2.67
N TYR A 116 -13.37 -7.33 1.84
CA TYR A 116 -12.13 -6.64 2.18
C TYR A 116 -12.07 -5.30 1.44
N SER A 117 -11.46 -4.30 2.08
CA SER A 117 -11.26 -2.95 1.54
C SER A 117 -9.80 -2.56 1.69
N ASP A 118 -8.91 -3.41 1.18
CA ASP A 118 -7.49 -3.08 1.01
C ASP A 118 -7.38 -1.83 0.13
N ASN A 119 -6.42 -0.96 0.42
CA ASN A 119 -6.26 0.27 -0.36
C ASN A 119 -4.81 0.78 -0.38
N ILE A 120 -4.60 1.75 -1.25
CA ILE A 120 -3.42 2.59 -1.35
C ILE A 120 -3.91 4.02 -1.16
N PHE A 121 -3.46 4.68 -0.09
CA PHE A 121 -3.69 6.10 0.09
C PHE A 121 -2.47 6.87 -0.38
N VAL A 122 -2.69 8.01 -1.03
CA VAL A 122 -1.63 8.91 -1.48
C VAL A 122 -1.86 10.31 -0.95
N ASN A 123 -0.80 11.03 -0.62
CA ASN A 123 -0.90 12.47 -0.37
C ASN A 123 -0.91 13.28 -1.67
N THR A 124 -1.19 14.58 -1.57
CA THR A 124 -1.20 15.51 -2.71
C THR A 124 0.09 15.47 -3.54
N SER A 125 1.24 15.28 -2.87
CA SER A 125 2.56 15.22 -3.52
C SER A 125 2.71 13.97 -4.39
N ALA A 126 2.44 12.77 -3.83
CA ALA A 126 2.48 11.51 -4.56
C ALA A 126 1.46 11.45 -5.71
N ARG A 127 0.30 12.10 -5.56
CA ARG A 127 -0.74 12.16 -6.59
C ARG A 127 -0.22 12.70 -7.93
N THR A 128 0.73 13.62 -7.93
CA THR A 128 1.29 14.22 -9.15
C THR A 128 2.01 13.22 -10.05
N PHE A 129 2.40 12.07 -9.49
CA PHE A 129 3.08 10.99 -10.21
C PHE A 129 2.13 9.88 -10.67
N LEU A 130 0.87 9.85 -10.23
CA LEU A 130 -0.08 8.80 -10.61
C LEU A 130 -0.47 8.91 -12.09
N THR A 131 -0.47 7.78 -12.79
CA THR A 131 -1.00 7.71 -14.17
C THR A 131 -2.53 7.58 -14.20
N GLY A 132 -3.14 7.31 -13.05
CA GLY A 132 -4.55 6.98 -12.91
C GLY A 132 -4.86 5.50 -13.15
N LEU A 133 -3.86 4.69 -13.54
CA LEU A 133 -4.01 3.25 -13.67
C LEU A 133 -3.84 2.56 -12.32
N TRP A 134 -4.75 1.65 -12.04
CA TRP A 134 -4.75 0.79 -10.86
C TRP A 134 -5.58 -0.46 -11.11
N GLY A 135 -5.41 -1.47 -10.26
CA GLY A 135 -6.22 -2.68 -10.36
C GLY A 135 -6.11 -3.61 -9.17
N VAL A 136 -7.06 -4.54 -9.10
CA VAL A 136 -7.05 -5.68 -8.19
C VAL A 136 -6.55 -6.89 -8.96
N VAL A 137 -5.46 -7.50 -8.54
CA VAL A 137 -4.94 -8.73 -9.14
C VAL A 137 -5.83 -9.88 -8.69
N ARG A 138 -6.49 -10.57 -9.63
CA ARG A 138 -7.39 -11.70 -9.32
C ARG A 138 -7.00 -13.02 -9.95
N GLN A 139 -6.06 -12.99 -10.89
CA GLN A 139 -5.63 -14.16 -11.65
C GLN A 139 -4.32 -14.69 -11.07
N GLY A 140 -4.10 -16.00 -11.21
CA GLY A 140 -2.86 -16.64 -10.76
C GLY A 140 -2.65 -16.67 -9.24
N LEU A 141 -3.70 -16.40 -8.45
CA LEU A 141 -3.64 -16.39 -6.99
C LEU A 141 -3.91 -17.75 -6.34
N THR A 142 -3.99 -18.82 -7.12
CA THR A 142 -4.18 -20.18 -6.63
C THR A 142 -3.03 -21.07 -7.03
N HIS A 143 -2.77 -22.09 -6.20
CA HIS A 143 -1.75 -23.08 -6.51
C HIS A 143 -2.24 -24.46 -6.09
N LEU A 144 -1.95 -25.48 -6.92
CA LEU A 144 -2.42 -26.86 -6.68
C LEU A 144 -1.95 -27.40 -5.32
N ALA A 145 -0.77 -27.00 -4.86
CA ALA A 145 -0.24 -27.42 -3.56
C ALA A 145 -0.84 -26.69 -2.34
N ILE A 146 -1.77 -25.74 -2.54
CA ILE A 146 -2.45 -25.04 -1.44
C ILE A 146 -3.79 -25.73 -1.18
N PRO A 147 -4.12 -26.11 0.07
CA PRO A 147 -5.42 -26.67 0.42
C PRO A 147 -6.58 -25.68 0.23
N ASN A 148 -7.75 -26.18 -0.16
CA ASN A 148 -9.01 -25.45 -0.29
C ASN A 148 -10.16 -26.26 0.33
N GLY A 149 -10.24 -26.23 1.66
CA GLY A 149 -11.11 -27.15 2.40
C GLY A 149 -10.67 -28.60 2.17
N TRP A 150 -11.57 -29.43 1.66
CA TRP A 150 -11.27 -30.83 1.30
C TRP A 150 -10.68 -31.02 -0.11
N ASN A 151 -10.47 -29.92 -0.85
CA ASN A 151 -9.90 -29.93 -2.20
C ASN A 151 -8.49 -29.31 -2.24
N TRP A 152 -7.82 -29.46 -3.37
CA TRP A 152 -6.56 -28.78 -3.71
C TRP A 152 -6.81 -27.53 -4.59
N GLY A 153 -5.79 -26.69 -4.79
CA GLY A 153 -5.93 -25.49 -5.63
C GLY A 153 -6.45 -24.26 -4.89
N GLY A 154 -6.12 -24.13 -3.61
CA GLY A 154 -6.55 -23.02 -2.76
C GLY A 154 -5.85 -21.70 -3.09
N PRO A 155 -6.44 -20.58 -2.62
CA PRO A 155 -5.85 -19.27 -2.79
C PRO A 155 -4.66 -19.05 -1.85
N VAL A 156 -3.67 -18.28 -2.32
CA VAL A 156 -2.51 -17.84 -1.50
C VAL A 156 -2.92 -16.95 -0.33
N SER A 157 -4.04 -16.24 -0.46
CA SER A 157 -4.58 -15.32 0.55
C SER A 157 -6.08 -15.11 0.30
N PRO A 158 -6.89 -14.83 1.35
CA PRO A 158 -8.24 -14.32 1.17
C PRO A 158 -8.28 -12.89 0.59
N HIS A 159 -7.16 -12.15 0.62
CA HIS A 159 -7.01 -10.82 0.01
C HIS A 159 -6.39 -10.93 -1.39
N CYS A 160 -6.87 -10.09 -2.31
CA CYS A 160 -6.26 -9.87 -3.62
C CYS A 160 -5.21 -8.75 -3.52
N PRO A 161 -4.02 -8.93 -4.11
CA PRO A 161 -3.04 -7.85 -4.25
C PRO A 161 -3.59 -6.67 -5.06
N LEU A 162 -3.12 -5.47 -4.71
CA LEU A 162 -3.44 -4.23 -5.40
C LEU A 162 -2.21 -3.70 -6.12
N TRP A 163 -2.44 -2.98 -7.21
CA TRP A 163 -1.39 -2.23 -7.88
C TRP A 163 -1.91 -0.87 -8.33
N THR A 164 -0.97 0.07 -8.44
CA THR A 164 -1.14 1.36 -9.11
C THR A 164 0.15 1.67 -9.86
N GLU A 165 0.06 2.53 -10.87
CA GLU A 165 1.21 2.94 -11.66
C GLU A 165 1.58 4.40 -11.39
N LEU A 166 2.88 4.62 -11.22
CA LEU A 166 3.49 5.94 -11.08
C LEU A 166 4.36 6.20 -12.32
N TYR A 167 4.21 7.38 -12.92
CA TYR A 167 5.08 7.86 -13.99
C TYR A 167 6.13 8.82 -13.43
N ILE A 168 7.39 8.41 -13.52
CA ILE A 168 8.54 9.21 -13.12
C ILE A 168 9.23 9.63 -14.42
N GLY A 169 9.16 10.93 -14.72
CA GLY A 169 9.77 11.47 -15.93
C GLY A 169 11.24 11.07 -16.05
N ARG A 170 11.69 10.77 -17.28
CA ARG A 170 13.12 10.52 -17.52
C ARG A 170 13.94 11.74 -17.12
N ILE A 171 15.04 11.50 -16.40
CA ILE A 171 16.11 12.49 -16.28
C ILE A 171 16.61 12.78 -17.69
N LYS A 172 16.49 14.02 -18.16
CA LYS A 172 17.32 14.48 -19.28
C LYS A 172 18.76 14.41 -18.79
N GLN A 173 19.53 13.43 -19.26
CA GLN A 173 20.98 13.50 -19.15
C GLN A 173 21.42 14.73 -19.95
N TYR A 174 21.65 15.86 -19.27
CA TYR A 174 22.41 16.95 -19.86
C TYR A 174 23.83 16.44 -20.09
N GLY A 175 24.26 16.46 -21.35
CA GLY A 175 25.31 15.60 -21.88
C GLY A 175 26.71 15.76 -21.26
N SER A 176 27.48 14.68 -21.39
CA SER A 176 28.94 14.75 -21.48
C SER A 176 29.31 15.31 -22.86
N LEU A 177 29.94 16.49 -22.85
CA LEU A 177 30.65 17.10 -23.99
C LEU A 177 31.77 16.19 -24.50
#